data_AF-A0A947RSA4-F1
#
_entry.id   AF-A0A947RSA4-F1
#
_cell.length_a   1.000
_cell.length_b   1.000
_cell.length_c   1.000
_cell.angle_alpha   90.00
_cell.angle_beta   90.00
_cell.angle_gamma   90.00
#
_symmetry.space_group_name_H-M   'P 1'
#
loop_
_entity.id
_entity.type
_entity.pdbx_description
1 polymer ?
#
loop_
_entity_poly.entity_id
_entity_poly.type
_entity_poly.pdbx_seq_one_letter_code
_entity_poly.pdbx_strand_id
1 'polypeptide(L)' 'MNLEQELKQLEDIAKKLESDDLPLDAAIELFENGIALATSIRAALSEAKIRIETVVESTRDTFTIEPFDLE' A
#
# COMPACT_ATOMS: atom_id res chain seq x y z
N MET A 1 12.79 -0.42 4.82
CA MET A 1 11.54 -0.68 4.08
C MET A 1 11.09 0.65 3.51
N ASN A 2 11.01 0.76 2.18
CA ASN A 2 10.50 1.96 1.50
C ASN A 2 9.17 1.56 0.84
N LEU A 3 8.08 2.22 1.25
CA LEU A 3 6.74 1.97 0.74
C LEU A 3 6.66 2.12 -0.79
N GLU A 4 7.41 3.05 -1.37
CA GLU A 4 7.47 3.28 -2.81
C GLU A 4 8.04 2.06 -3.55
N GLN A 5 9.05 1.42 -2.94
CA GLN A 5 9.64 0.21 -3.50
C GLN A 5 8.69 -0.98 -3.38
N GLU A 6 8.00 -1.12 -2.25
CA GLU A 6 7.00 -2.18 -2.04
C GLU A 6 5.80 -2.03 -3.00
N LEU A 7 5.31 -0.81 -3.20
CA LEU A 7 4.27 -0.51 -4.19
C LEU A 7 4.71 -0.87 -5.61
N LYS A 8 5.95 -0.52 -5.98
CA LYS A 8 6.52 -0.87 -7.28
C LYS A 8 6.63 -2.38 -7.46
N GLN A 9 7.05 -3.11 -6.43
CA GLN A 9 7.11 -4.58 -6.46
C GLN A 9 5.71 -5.18 -6.63
N LEU A 10 4.68 -4.61 -5.99
CA LEU A 10 3.30 -5.07 -6.14
C LEU A 10 2.78 -4.85 -7.57
N GLU A 11 3.08 -3.70 -8.18
CA GLU A 11 2.77 -3.46 -9.61
C GLU A 11 3.48 -4.45 -10.52
N ASP A 12 4.75 -4.76 -10.25
CA ASP A 12 5.52 -5.70 -11.06
C ASP A 12 4.96 -7.13 -10.93
N ILE A 13 4.46 -7.53 -9.75
CA ILE A 13 3.76 -8.79 -9.54
C ILE A 13 2.45 -8.81 -10.34
N ALA A 14 1.65 -7.75 -10.27
CA ALA A 14 0.39 -7.65 -11.01
C ALA A 14 0.61 -7.78 -12.52
N LYS A 15 1.59 -7.05 -13.07
CA LYS A 15 1.98 -7.15 -14.49
C LYS A 15 2.40 -8.56 -14.90
N LYS A 16 3.12 -9.28 -14.03
CA LYS A 16 3.53 -10.66 -14.30
C LYS A 16 2.35 -11.62 -14.29
N LEU A 17 1.38 -11.43 -13.40
CA LEU A 17 0.16 -12.24 -13.33
C LEU A 17 -0.74 -12.06 -14.57
N GLU A 18 -0.65 -10.93 -15.26
CA GLU A 18 -1.35 -10.67 -16.53
C GLU A 18 -0.70 -11.36 -17.75
N SER A 19 0.47 -12.00 -17.58
CA SER A 19 1.17 -12.67 -18.68
C SER A 19 0.53 -14.02 -19.04
N ASP A 20 0.15 -14.21 -20.30
CA ASP A 20 -0.45 -15.45 -20.81
C ASP A 20 0.48 -16.68 -20.73
N ASP A 21 1.79 -16.49 -20.74
CA ASP A 21 2.80 -17.56 -20.68
C ASP A 21 3.21 -17.97 -19.24
N LEU A 22 2.51 -17.48 -18.20
CA LEU A 22 2.86 -17.78 -16.82
C LEU A 22 2.38 -19.19 -16.42
N PRO A 23 3.27 -20.10 -15.99
CA PRO A 23 2.86 -21.42 -15.49
C PRO A 23 1.98 -21.29 -14.23
N LEU A 24 0.99 -22.17 -14.08
CA LEU A 24 0.02 -22.13 -12.98
C LEU A 24 0.69 -22.09 -11.59
N ASP A 25 1.69 -22.94 -11.35
CA ASP A 25 2.38 -22.98 -10.06
C ASP A 25 3.08 -21.65 -9.75
N ALA A 26 3.71 -21.03 -10.76
CA ALA A 26 4.33 -19.72 -10.62
C ALA A 26 3.31 -18.60 -10.42
N ALA A 27 2.12 -18.70 -11.03
CA ALA A 27 1.02 -17.77 -10.80
C ALA A 27 0.50 -17.84 -9.37
N ILE A 28 0.39 -19.03 -8.79
CA ILE A 28 -0.01 -19.23 -7.39
C ILE A 28 1.02 -18.59 -6.46
N GLU A 29 2.32 -18.86 -6.65
CA GLU A 29 3.37 -18.26 -5.83
C GLU A 29 3.39 -16.72 -5.94
N LEU A 30 3.26 -16.17 -7.15
CA LEU A 30 3.20 -14.71 -7.35
C LEU A 30 1.97 -14.10 -6.68
N PHE A 31 0.82 -14.77 -6.73
CA PHE A 31 -0.39 -14.32 -6.09
C PHE A 31 -0.26 -14.30 -4.57
N GLU A 32 0.25 -15.37 -3.95
CA GLU A 32 0.49 -15.43 -2.51
C GLU A 32 1.44 -14.31 -2.04
N ASN A 33 2.54 -14.12 -2.77
CA ASN A 33 3.50 -13.05 -2.51
C ASN A 33 2.86 -11.66 -2.66
N GLY A 34 2.04 -11.46 -3.70
CA GLY A 34 1.31 -10.22 -3.93
C GLY A 34 0.34 -9.87 -2.80
N ILE A 35 -0.41 -10.86 -2.29
CA ILE A 35 -1.33 -10.67 -1.16
C ILE A 35 -0.60 -10.32 0.13
N ALA A 36 0.52 -10.99 0.41
CA ALA A 36 1.35 -10.69 1.57
C ALA A 36 1.89 -9.26 1.50
N LEU A 37 2.42 -8.87 0.34
CA LEU A 37 2.96 -7.53 0.11
C LEU A 37 1.89 -6.44 0.22
N ALA A 38 0.74 -6.62 -0.43
CA ALA A 38 -0.40 -5.70 -0.35
C ALA A 38 -0.91 -5.52 1.09
N THR A 39 -0.89 -6.60 1.88
CA THR A 39 -1.27 -6.56 3.30
C THR A 39 -0.28 -5.74 4.13
N SER A 40 1.03 -5.89 3.89
CA SER A 40 2.07 -5.09 4.54
C SER A 40 1.93 -3.60 4.22
N ILE A 41 1.76 -3.26 2.93
CA ILE A 41 1.57 -1.87 2.47
C ILE A 41 0.36 -1.23 3.14
N ARG A 42 -0.76 -1.94 3.20
CA ARG A 42 -1.99 -1.45 3.87
C ARG A 42 -1.74 -1.18 5.36
N ALA A 43 -1.00 -2.06 6.05
CA ALA A 43 -0.67 -1.87 7.46
C ALA A 43 0.19 -0.62 7.66
N ALA A 44 1.23 -0.44 6.84
CA ALA A 44 2.10 0.73 6.90
C ALA A 44 1.35 2.05 6.63
N LEU A 45 0.45 2.06 5.64
CA LEU A 45 -0.41 3.22 5.36
C LEU A 45 -1.37 3.53 6.51
N SER A 46 -1.93 2.50 7.14
CA SER A 46 -2.80 2.67 8.31
C SER A 46 -2.05 3.27 9.49
N GLU A 47 -0.82 2.83 9.75
CA GLU A 47 0.02 3.39 10.80
C GLU A 47 0.38 4.86 10.51
N ALA A 48 0.76 5.17 9.27
CA ALA A 48 1.03 6.53 8.85
C ALA A 48 -0.19 7.45 9.04
N LYS A 49 -1.39 6.97 8.69
CA LYS A 49 -2.65 7.70 8.91
C LYS A 49 -2.89 8.00 10.39
N ILE A 50 -2.77 7.01 11.26
CA ILE A 50 -2.95 7.18 12.72
C ILE A 50 -1.96 8.22 13.27
N ARG A 51 -0.71 8.18 12.80
CA ARG A 51 0.31 9.14 13.23
C ARG A 51 -0.04 10.57 12.80
N ILE A 52 -0.55 10.76 11.59
CA ILE A 52 -1.04 12.08 11.13
C ILE A 52 -2.23 12.53 12.00
N GLU A 53 -3.23 11.67 12.19
CA GLU A 53 -4.41 11.98 13.02
C GLU A 53 -4.01 12.40 14.44
N THR A 54 -3.05 11.70 15.06
CA THR A 54 -2.55 12.00 16.41
C THR A 54 -1.86 13.38 16.48
N VAL A 55 -1.02 13.72 15.49
CA VAL A 55 -0.35 15.03 15.43
C VAL A 55 -1.37 16.15 15.24
N VAL A 56 -2.40 15.90 14.45
CA VAL A 56 -3.46 16.87 14.16
C VAL A 56 -4.34 17.10 15.38
N GLU A 57 -4.74 16.04 16.06
CA GLU A 57 -5.49 16.14 17.32
C GLU A 57 -4.69 16.92 18.38
N SER A 58 -3.39 16.66 18.47
CA SER A 58 -2.47 17.37 19.38
C SER A 58 -2.23 18.83 19.00
N THR A 59 -2.60 19.25 17.78
CA THR A 59 -2.43 20.61 17.27
C THR A 59 -3.76 21.29 16.95
N ARG A 60 -4.88 20.79 17.49
CA ARG A 60 -6.24 21.31 17.22
C ARG A 60 -6.45 22.79 17.54
N ASP A 61 -5.64 23.39 18.41
CA ASP A 61 -5.65 24.83 18.67
C ASP A 61 -4.83 25.66 17.65
N THR A 62 -4.11 25.00 16.74
CA THR A 62 -3.15 25.61 15.80
C THR A 62 -3.44 25.31 14.33
N PHE A 63 -4.02 24.15 13.98
CA PHE A 63 -4.32 23.74 12.60
C PHE A 63 -5.66 23.01 12.47
N THR A 64 -6.37 23.23 11.36
CA THR A 64 -7.58 22.51 10.94
C THR A 64 -7.31 21.70 9.68
N ILE A 65 -7.68 20.42 9.65
CA ILE A 65 -7.62 19.58 8.45
C ILE A 65 -8.97 19.63 7.72
N GLU A 66 -8.91 19.93 6.44
CA GLU A 66 -10.00 19.71 5.50
C GLU A 66 -9.75 18.41 4.72
N PRO A 67 -10.79 17.61 4.43
CA PRO A 67 -10.65 16.44 3.58
C PRO A 67 -10.11 16.86 2.21
N PHE A 68 -8.99 16.27 1.83
CA PHE A 68 -8.39 16.49 0.51
C PHE A 68 -9.12 15.59 -0.49
N ASP A 69 -10.04 16.18 -1.25
CA ASP A 69 -10.75 15.50 -2.34
C ASP A 69 -9.81 15.39 -3.54
N LEU A 70 -9.50 14.16 -3.94
CA LEU A 70 -8.80 13.88 -5.19
C LEU A 70 -9.87 13.68 -6.26
N GLU A 71 -10.22 14.76 -6.97
CA GLU A 71 -10.90 14.66 -8.27
C GLU A 71 -9.99 14.00 -9.32
#